data_AF-A0A8T3VC56-F1
#
_entry.id   AF-A0A8T3VC56-F1
#
_cell.length_a   1.000
_cell.length_b   1.000
_cell.length_c   1.000
_cell.angle_alpha   90.00
_cell.angle_beta   90.00
_cell.angle_gamma   90.00
#
_symmetry.space_group_name_H-M   'P 1'
#
loop_
_entity.id
_entity.type
_entity.pdbx_description
1 polymer ?
#
loop_
_entity_poly.entity_id
_entity_poly.type
_entity_poly.pdbx_seq_one_letter_code
_entity_poly.pdbx_strand_id
1 'polypeptide(L)'
;MDANNVNNKNIIIAILIVIIIAVVGFTVFSQPQATTQDGKLNTQINFLSQTTLKNGDQVQFELKDAQGAVIAGQPVTISYDDGSGNVQKYTINTDQNGKGYLTLNHPIL
;
A
#
# COMPACT_ATOMS: atom_id res chain seq x y z
N MET A 1 14.44 41.38 46.91
CA MET A 1 13.88 40.20 46.22
C MET A 1 14.28 38.98 47.03
N ASP A 2 13.32 38.16 47.43
CA ASP A 2 13.55 36.98 48.27
C ASP A 2 14.36 35.92 47.50
N ALA A 3 15.53 35.52 48.03
CA ALA A 3 16.37 34.50 47.43
C ALA A 3 15.64 33.15 47.27
N ASN A 4 14.68 32.86 48.15
CA ASN A 4 13.84 31.68 48.06
C ASN A 4 12.94 31.72 46.82
N ASN A 5 12.42 32.89 46.45
CA ASN A 5 11.60 33.05 45.25
C ASN A 5 12.42 32.85 43.97
N VAL A 6 13.68 33.28 43.95
CA VAL A 6 14.59 33.07 42.82
C VAL A 6 14.96 31.59 42.67
N ASN A 7 15.28 30.92 43.78
CA ASN A 7 15.60 29.49 43.80
C ASN A 7 14.41 28.63 43.34
N ASN A 8 13.20 28.94 43.83
CA ASN A 8 11.97 28.25 43.42
C ASN A 8 11.69 28.45 41.93
N LYS A 9 11.86 29.67 41.41
CA LYS A 9 11.69 29.95 39.97
C LYS A 9 12.65 29.15 39.10
N ASN A 10 13.92 29.01 39.52
CA ASN A 10 14.92 28.26 38.78
C ASN A 10 14.62 26.75 38.77
N ILE A 11 14.15 26.20 39.90
CA ILE A 11 13.74 24.79 39.99
C ILE A 11 12.54 24.51 39.09
N ILE A 12 11.54 25.40 39.08
CA ILE A 12 10.35 25.28 38.23
C ILE A 12 10.73 25.30 36.74
N ILE A 13 11.63 26.19 36.34
CA ILE A 13 12.13 26.27 34.96
C ILE A 13 12.87 24.99 34.56
N ALA A 14 13.72 24.45 35.44
CA ALA A 14 14.46 23.22 35.18
C ALA A 14 13.52 22.01 34.95
N ILE A 15 12.47 21.88 35.77
CA ILE A 15 11.48 20.80 35.63
C ILE A 15 10.69 20.94 34.32
N LEU A 16 10.28 22.15 33.96
CA LEU A 16 9.58 22.42 32.70
C LEU A 16 10.42 22.01 31.47
N ILE A 17 11.71 22.31 31.48
CA ILE A 17 12.62 21.94 30.38
C ILE A 17 12.72 20.41 30.23
N VAL A 18 12.85 19.68 31.35
CA VAL A 18 12.92 18.21 31.33
C VAL A 18 11.63 17.59 30.80
N ILE A 19 10.47 18.11 31.21
CA ILE A 19 9.16 17.63 30.72
C ILE A 19 9.03 17.89 29.21
N ILE A 20 9.43 19.07 28.74
CA ILE A 20 9.37 19.39 27.31
C ILE A 20 10.26 18.45 26.49
N ILE A 21 11.49 18.17 26.95
CA ILE A 21 12.39 17.22 26.27
C ILE A 21 11.81 15.80 26.26
N ALA A 22 11.22 15.36 27.38
CA ALA A 22 10.60 14.04 27.46
C ALA A 22 9.39 13.90 26.53
N VAL A 23 8.53 14.93 26.45
CA VAL A 23 7.37 14.95 25.56
C VAL A 23 7.80 14.98 24.10
N VAL A 24 8.75 15.84 23.72
CA VAL A 24 9.26 15.90 22.35
C VAL A 24 9.91 14.58 21.96
N GLY A 25 10.79 14.03 22.81
CA GLY A 25 11.42 12.73 22.61
C GLY A 25 10.39 11.61 22.44
N PHE A 26 9.34 11.59 23.27
CA PHE A 26 8.25 10.63 23.17
C PHE A 26 7.49 10.77 21.84
N THR A 27 7.19 11.98 21.38
CA THR A 27 6.45 12.18 20.12
C THR A 27 7.24 11.78 18.87
N VAL A 28 8.56 11.97 18.87
CA VAL A 28 9.43 11.57 17.73
C VAL A 28 9.67 10.06 17.72
N PHE A 29 9.77 9.41 18.89
CA PHE A 29 9.97 7.96 19.00
C PHE A 29 8.68 7.14 18.85
N SER A 30 7.51 7.74 19.10
CA SER A 30 6.20 7.10 18.94
C SER A 30 5.59 7.31 17.56
N GLN A 31 6.28 8.04 16.68
CA GLN A 31 5.77 8.30 15.34
C GLN A 31 5.84 6.99 14.55
N PRO A 32 4.70 6.43 14.08
CA PRO A 32 4.74 5.27 13.22
C PRO A 32 5.60 5.64 12.00
N GLN A 33 6.69 4.90 11.83
CA GLN A 33 7.62 5.10 10.75
C GLN A 33 6.85 4.89 9.45
N ALA A 34 6.46 5.98 8.78
CA ALA A 34 5.86 5.92 7.48
C ALA A 34 6.94 5.36 6.54
N THR A 35 6.87 4.06 6.26
CA THR A 35 7.70 3.43 5.25
C THR A 35 7.30 4.07 3.92
N THR A 36 8.09 5.03 3.46
CA THR A 36 8.06 5.54 2.09
C THR A 36 8.68 4.48 1.18
N GLN A 37 8.10 3.28 1.15
CA GLN A 37 8.24 2.41 0.00
C GLN A 37 7.07 2.79 -0.89
N ASP A 38 7.38 3.36 -2.05
CA ASP A 38 6.42 3.43 -3.15
C ASP A 38 5.88 1.99 -3.29
N GLY A 39 4.59 1.78 -3.00
CA GLY A 39 3.98 0.46 -2.74
C GLY A 39 3.90 -0.43 -3.99
N LYS A 40 4.91 -0.35 -4.86
CA LYS A 40 5.03 -0.95 -6.19
C LYS A 40 6.34 -1.72 -6.37
N LEU A 41 7.22 -1.75 -5.37
CA LEU A 41 8.41 -2.59 -5.39
C LEU A 41 8.03 -4.03 -5.01
N ASN A 42 8.62 -5.00 -5.71
CA ASN A 42 8.46 -6.44 -5.44
C ASN A 42 6.99 -6.89 -5.45
N THR A 43 6.20 -6.36 -6.38
CA THR A 43 4.77 -6.65 -6.55
C THR A 43 4.52 -8.11 -6.93
N GLN A 44 3.53 -8.72 -6.28
CA GLN A 44 2.99 -10.03 -6.63
C GLN A 44 1.62 -9.90 -7.30
N ILE A 45 1.41 -10.73 -8.33
CA ILE A 45 0.10 -10.97 -8.94
C ILE A 45 -0.38 -12.37 -8.56
N ASN A 46 -1.57 -12.46 -7.98
CA ASN A 46 -2.21 -13.72 -7.65
C ASN A 46 -3.47 -13.90 -8.47
N PHE A 47 -3.54 -14.96 -9.28
CA PHE A 47 -4.75 -15.31 -10.02
C PHE A 47 -5.73 -16.03 -9.10
N LEU A 48 -6.96 -15.51 -9.05
CA LEU A 48 -8.04 -16.01 -8.20
C LEU A 48 -9.04 -16.88 -8.98
N SER A 49 -8.95 -16.88 -10.32
CA SER A 49 -9.83 -17.62 -11.21
C SER A 49 -9.44 -19.10 -11.35
N GLN A 50 -10.33 -19.88 -11.97
CA GLN A 50 -10.15 -21.30 -12.25
C GLN A 50 -8.92 -21.56 -13.15
N THR A 51 -8.37 -22.78 -13.06
CA THR A 51 -7.20 -23.21 -13.83
C THR A 51 -7.48 -23.48 -15.31
N THR A 52 -8.76 -23.61 -15.68
CA THR A 52 -9.22 -23.68 -17.07
C THR A 52 -10.18 -22.53 -17.31
N LEU A 53 -9.94 -21.77 -18.38
CA LEU A 53 -10.72 -20.60 -18.76
C LEU A 53 -11.47 -20.89 -20.06
N LYS A 54 -12.75 -20.56 -20.09
CA LYS A 54 -13.64 -20.68 -21.25
C LYS A 54 -14.03 -19.30 -21.76
N ASN A 55 -14.55 -19.26 -22.98
CA ASN A 55 -15.16 -18.03 -23.48
C ASN A 55 -16.31 -17.59 -22.56
N GLY A 56 -16.32 -16.30 -22.21
CA GLY A 56 -17.23 -15.69 -21.24
C GLY A 56 -16.75 -15.76 -19.79
N ASP A 57 -15.70 -16.54 -19.48
CA ASP A 57 -15.19 -16.61 -18.10
C ASP A 57 -14.56 -15.29 -17.66
N GLN A 58 -14.67 -15.02 -16.36
CA GLN A 58 -14.00 -13.89 -15.73
C GLN A 58 -12.66 -14.34 -15.13
N VAL A 59 -11.57 -13.80 -15.65
CA VAL A 59 -10.25 -13.87 -15.02
C VAL A 59 -10.20 -12.81 -13.93
N GLN A 60 -9.96 -13.25 -12.71
CA GLN A 60 -9.79 -12.38 -11.56
C GLN A 60 -8.36 -12.50 -11.06
N PHE A 61 -7.74 -11.37 -10.74
CA PHE A 61 -6.44 -11.33 -10.09
C PHE A 61 -6.41 -10.29 -8.98
N GLU A 62 -5.43 -10.41 -8.10
CA GLU A 62 -5.12 -9.45 -7.04
C GLU A 62 -3.66 -9.02 -7.16
N LEU A 63 -3.41 -7.74 -6.90
CA LEU A 63 -2.10 -7.10 -6.95
C LEU A 63 -1.70 -6.59 -5.57
N LYS A 64 -0.56 -7.08 -5.06
CA LYS A 64 -0.04 -6.74 -3.73
C LYS A 64 1.43 -6.38 -3.77
N ASP A 65 1.89 -5.52 -2.87
CA ASP A 65 3.31 -5.28 -2.65
C ASP A 65 3.97 -6.42 -1.84
N ALA A 66 5.28 -6.29 -1.58
CA ALA A 66 6.03 -7.29 -0.82
C ALA A 66 5.57 -7.46 0.63
N GLN A 67 4.87 -6.47 1.19
CA GLN A 67 4.35 -6.50 2.56
C GLN A 67 2.92 -7.05 2.60
N GLY A 68 2.32 -7.34 1.44
CA GLY A 68 0.96 -7.83 1.30
C GLY A 68 -0.10 -6.74 1.24
N ALA A 69 0.29 -5.46 1.17
CA ALA A 69 -0.65 -4.36 0.99
C ALA A 69 -1.15 -4.32 -0.46
N VAL A 70 -2.43 -4.03 -0.63
CA VAL A 70 -3.08 -4.02 -1.95
C VAL A 70 -2.67 -2.78 -2.76
N ILE A 71 -2.49 -2.96 -4.06
CA ILE A 71 -2.10 -1.87 -4.97
C ILE A 71 -3.32 -1.48 -5.82
N ALA A 72 -3.99 -0.39 -5.43
CA ALA A 72 -5.18 0.12 -6.12
C ALA A 72 -4.86 1.02 -7.32
N GLY A 73 -5.76 1.07 -8.30
CA GLY A 73 -5.71 1.96 -9.47
C GLY A 73 -4.59 1.64 -10.47
N GLN A 74 -3.83 0.58 -10.26
CA GLN A 74 -2.65 0.24 -11.05
C GLN A 74 -3.08 -0.38 -12.38
N PRO A 75 -2.66 0.18 -13.54
CA PRO A 75 -2.88 -0.45 -14.83
C PRO A 75 -2.05 -1.73 -14.94
N VAL A 76 -2.72 -2.83 -15.28
CA VAL A 76 -2.15 -4.14 -15.58
C VAL A 76 -2.52 -4.51 -17.01
N THR A 77 -1.52 -4.88 -17.80
CA THR A 77 -1.73 -5.34 -19.19
C THR A 77 -1.68 -6.85 -19.24
N ILE A 78 -2.77 -7.47 -19.66
CA ILE A 78 -2.89 -8.92 -19.85
C ILE A 78 -2.88 -9.19 -21.36
N SER A 79 -2.01 -10.11 -21.80
CA SER A 79 -2.04 -10.64 -23.16
C SER A 79 -2.60 -12.06 -23.13
N TYR A 80 -3.62 -12.30 -23.95
CA TYR A 80 -4.25 -13.61 -24.14
C TYR A 80 -3.89 -14.14 -25.52
N ASP A 81 -3.27 -15.31 -25.57
CA ASP A 81 -2.95 -16.04 -26.80
C ASP A 81 -3.92 -17.21 -26.93
N ASP A 82 -4.63 -17.29 -28.05
CA ASP A 82 -5.61 -18.33 -28.34
C ASP A 82 -4.97 -19.63 -28.89
N GLY A 83 -3.65 -19.69 -29.01
CA GLY A 83 -2.90 -20.81 -29.57
C GLY A 83 -2.98 -20.92 -31.09
N SER A 84 -3.79 -20.09 -31.75
CA SER A 84 -3.87 -19.95 -33.21
C SER A 84 -2.95 -18.84 -33.72
N GLY A 85 -2.17 -18.23 -32.84
CA GLY A 85 -1.27 -17.12 -33.13
C GLY A 85 -1.96 -15.74 -33.03
N ASN A 86 -3.23 -15.67 -32.62
CA ASN A 86 -3.87 -14.39 -32.34
C ASN A 86 -3.63 -14.00 -30.87
N VAL A 87 -3.04 -12.82 -30.68
CA VAL A 87 -2.81 -12.26 -29.35
C VAL A 87 -3.73 -11.07 -29.13
N GLN A 88 -4.61 -11.18 -28.14
CA GLN A 88 -5.45 -10.09 -27.66
C GLN A 88 -4.81 -9.42 -26.44
N LYS A 89 -4.93 -8.10 -26.33
CA LYS A 89 -4.38 -7.33 -25.20
C LYS A 89 -5.48 -6.56 -24.49
N TYR A 90 -5.45 -6.61 -23.17
CA TYR A 90 -6.38 -5.93 -22.30
C TYR A 90 -5.61 -5.12 -21.26
N THR A 91 -6.01 -3.88 -21.03
CA THR A 91 -5.50 -3.06 -19.93
C THR A 91 -6.61 -2.88 -18.91
N ILE A 92 -6.34 -3.30 -17.67
CA ILE A 92 -7.30 -3.27 -16.57
C ILE A 92 -6.65 -2.55 -15.41
N ASN A 93 -7.37 -1.62 -14.81
CA ASN A 93 -6.95 -0.98 -13.57
C ASN A 93 -7.47 -1.79 -12.39
N THR A 94 -6.61 -2.00 -11.39
CA THR A 94 -7.03 -2.60 -10.13
C THR A 94 -8.01 -1.71 -9.39
N ASP A 95 -8.97 -2.30 -8.69
CA ASP A 95 -9.92 -1.62 -7.82
C ASP A 95 -9.28 -1.18 -6.49
N GLN A 96 -10.09 -0.63 -5.57
CA GLN A 96 -9.62 -0.18 -4.25
C GLN A 96 -9.09 -1.31 -3.35
N ASN A 97 -9.41 -2.57 -3.67
CA ASN A 97 -8.92 -3.76 -2.99
C ASN A 97 -7.74 -4.40 -3.73
N GLY A 98 -7.16 -3.71 -4.72
CA GLY A 98 -6.08 -4.23 -5.56
C GLY A 98 -6.52 -5.34 -6.51
N LYS A 99 -7.83 -5.53 -6.77
CA LYS A 99 -8.33 -6.60 -7.64
C LYS A 99 -8.60 -6.12 -9.05
N GLY A 100 -8.27 -6.95 -10.03
CA GLY A 100 -8.61 -6.73 -11.44
C GLY A 100 -9.49 -7.85 -11.99
N TYR A 101 -10.32 -7.50 -12.97
CA TYR A 101 -11.33 -8.38 -13.55
C TYR A 101 -11.32 -8.24 -15.08
N LEU A 102 -11.11 -9.36 -15.77
CA LEU A 102 -11.17 -9.45 -17.23
C LEU A 102 -12.24 -10.47 -17.62
N THR A 103 -13.23 -10.08 -18.41
CA THR A 103 -14.07 -11.06 -19.10
C THR A 103 -13.42 -11.44 -20.41
N LEU A 104 -13.12 -12.73 -20.58
CA LEU A 104 -12.57 -13.24 -21.83
C LEU A 104 -13.68 -13.40 -22.86
N ASN A 105 -13.63 -12.59 -23.92
CA ASN A 105 -14.53 -12.70 -25.05
C ASN A 105 -13.73 -13.11 -26.29
N HIS A 106 -13.63 -14.41 -26.52
CA HIS A 106 -13.11 -14.98 -27.75
C HIS A 106 -14.28 -15.13 -28.75
N PRO A 107 -14.24 -14.47 -29.93
CA PRO A 107 -15.23 -14.71 -30.97
C PRO A 107 -15.18 -16.19 -31.37
N ILE A 108 -16.31 -16.90 -31.30
CA ILE A 108 -16.38 -18.26 -31.83
C ILE A 108 -16.49 -18.12 -33.36
N LEU A 109 -15.45 -18.54 -34.07
CA LEU A 109 -15.44 -18.63 -35.54
C LEU A 109 -16.16 -19.90 -36.01
#